data_AF-A0A9D5Q5Y5-F1
#
_entry.id   AF-A0A9D5Q5Y5-F1
#
_cell.length_a   1.000
_cell.length_b   1.000
_cell.length_c   1.000
_cell.angle_alpha   90.00
_cell.angle_beta   90.00
_cell.angle_gamma   90.00
#
_symmetry.space_group_name_H-M   'P 1'
#
loop_
_entity.id
_entity.type
_entity.pdbx_description
1 polymer ?
#
loop_
_entity_poly.entity_id
_entity_poly.type
_entity_poly.pdbx_seq_one_letter_code
_entity_poly.pdbx_strand_id
1 'polypeptide(L)'
;MKGDLMKMLETFRSFIITFQKHIERRYHLSVFCVLVLALALRIGVTATFVGLNSPPDLEAQPDQLYYENIAYNLARGNGYKVSSDNPQPTAIVVPGTSLTLLPIYWSFGRSFALGRLWWYCLSVLACLGVALTVQQVWNKPAAFVAAGIMAFYPNHFYYAMHFGTETPYTFYMAAALACTIAALRKRSTGFHIVAGMFWGAAALTRAQIVLMMPLAFCCVLLAWRSERRWMFFRAWIVQTSFLLLMLSPWLLRNAIVIGEPVLSTFSGHTFLLSHNDLIFNDPAYRKYRGSWLRDVDKLKELYPLEGETY
;
A
#
# COMPACT_ATOMS: atom_id res chain seq x y z
N MET A 1 14.98 27.93 -39.62
CA MET A 1 13.82 27.67 -38.71
C MET A 1 13.06 26.37 -39.00
N LYS A 2 12.30 26.21 -40.10
CA LYS A 2 11.58 24.92 -40.36
C LYS A 2 12.51 23.73 -40.60
N GLY A 3 13.64 23.93 -41.29
CA GLY A 3 14.64 22.88 -41.56
C GLY A 3 15.38 22.41 -40.31
N ASP A 4 15.70 23.34 -39.40
CA ASP A 4 16.39 23.03 -38.13
C ASP A 4 15.47 22.28 -37.17
N LEU A 5 14.19 22.67 -37.12
CA LEU A 5 13.17 21.96 -36.35
C LEU A 5 12.97 20.52 -36.85
N MET A 6 12.92 20.30 -38.18
CA MET A 6 12.82 18.94 -38.73
C MET A 6 14.07 18.09 -38.42
N LYS A 7 15.28 18.64 -38.58
CA LYS A 7 16.52 17.94 -38.22
C LYS A 7 16.57 17.57 -36.73
N MET A 8 16.11 18.47 -35.85
CA MET A 8 16.03 18.21 -34.42
C MET A 8 15.05 17.07 -34.13
N LEU A 9 13.87 17.05 -34.76
CA LEU A 9 12.88 15.99 -34.59
C LEU A 9 13.39 14.63 -35.10
N GLU A 10 14.10 14.59 -36.22
CA GLU A 10 14.72 13.36 -36.74
C GLU A 10 15.80 12.83 -35.82
N THR A 11 16.66 13.72 -35.31
CA THR A 11 17.71 13.36 -34.35
C THR A 11 17.10 12.80 -33.07
N PHE A 12 16.06 13.44 -32.54
CA PHE A 12 15.35 12.98 -31.35
C PHE A 12 14.67 11.63 -31.57
N ARG A 13 14.05 11.42 -32.74
CA ARG A 13 13.44 10.14 -33.11
C ARG A 13 14.47 9.02 -33.22
N SER A 14 15.61 9.29 -33.84
CA SER A 14 16.73 8.34 -33.95
C SER A 14 17.29 7.97 -32.58
N PHE A 15 17.44 8.95 -31.69
CA PHE A 15 17.85 8.74 -30.31
C PHE A 15 16.87 7.82 -29.56
N ILE A 16 15.56 8.10 -29.64
CA ILE A 16 14.53 7.27 -29.00
C ILE A 16 14.60 5.81 -29.48
N ILE A 17 14.71 5.58 -30.80
CA ILE A 17 14.77 4.23 -31.36
C ILE A 17 16.01 3.50 -30.85
N THR A 18 17.16 4.19 -30.83
CA THR A 18 18.42 3.62 -30.35
C THR A 18 18.35 3.28 -28.86
N PHE A 19 17.80 4.19 -28.06
CA PHE A 19 17.57 3.99 -26.63
C PHE A 19 16.64 2.80 -26.36
N GLN A 20 15.51 2.71 -27.06
CA GLN A 20 14.56 1.60 -26.93
C GLN A 20 15.22 0.25 -27.23
N LYS A 21 15.97 0.15 -28.33
CA LYS A 21 16.72 -1.08 -28.68
C LYS A 21 17.75 -1.46 -27.62
N HIS A 22 18.46 -0.47 -27.06
CA HIS A 22 19.46 -0.71 -26.02
C HIS A 22 18.80 -1.27 -24.75
N ILE A 23 17.73 -0.62 -24.27
CA ILE A 23 17.00 -1.06 -23.09
C ILE A 23 16.38 -2.43 -23.32
N GLU A 24 15.82 -2.73 -24.49
CA GLU A 24 15.26 -4.05 -24.77
C GLU A 24 16.29 -5.18 -24.67
N ARG A 25 17.51 -4.94 -25.18
CA ARG A 25 18.61 -5.90 -25.14
C ARG A 25 19.14 -6.13 -23.72
N ARG A 26 19.18 -5.08 -22.89
CA ARG A 26 19.73 -5.12 -21.52
C ARG A 26 18.68 -4.88 -20.44
N TYR A 27 17.43 -5.24 -20.71
CA TYR A 27 16.29 -4.84 -19.88
C TYR A 27 16.44 -5.28 -18.42
N HIS A 28 16.70 -6.57 -18.21
CA HIS A 28 16.82 -7.14 -16.87
C HIS A 28 17.95 -6.49 -16.07
N LEU A 29 19.10 -6.28 -16.70
CA LEU A 29 20.23 -5.58 -16.08
C LEU A 29 19.89 -4.12 -15.77
N SER A 30 19.22 -3.42 -16.69
CA SER A 30 18.85 -2.00 -16.53
C SER A 30 17.87 -1.81 -15.38
N VAL A 31 16.83 -2.65 -15.30
CA VAL A 31 15.88 -2.65 -14.18
C VAL A 31 16.60 -3.01 -12.89
N PHE A 32 17.45 -4.05 -12.88
CA PHE A 32 18.23 -4.41 -11.69
C PHE A 32 19.08 -3.25 -11.17
N CYS A 33 19.80 -2.54 -12.06
CA CYS A 33 20.56 -1.34 -11.67
C CYS A 33 19.66 -0.27 -11.04
N VAL A 34 18.46 -0.03 -11.60
CA VAL A 34 17.49 0.92 -11.00
C VAL A 34 17.06 0.46 -9.62
N LEU A 35 16.80 -0.83 -9.40
CA LEU A 35 16.42 -1.36 -8.09
C LEU A 35 17.55 -1.23 -7.06
N VAL A 36 18.79 -1.46 -7.46
CA VAL A 36 19.98 -1.29 -6.59
C VAL A 36 20.15 0.18 -6.22
N LEU A 37 20.04 1.09 -7.20
CA LEU A 37 20.09 2.53 -6.95
C LEU A 37 18.93 3.00 -6.05
N ALA A 38 17.73 2.46 -6.26
CA ALA A 38 16.55 2.72 -5.43
C ALA A 38 16.78 2.31 -3.97
N LEU A 39 17.38 1.14 -3.74
CA LEU A 39 17.73 0.66 -2.41
C LEU A 39 18.79 1.55 -1.75
N ALA A 40 19.87 1.85 -2.47
CA ALA A 40 20.94 2.72 -1.99
C ALA A 40 20.42 4.12 -1.62
N LEU A 41 19.53 4.68 -2.44
CA LEU A 41 18.87 5.95 -2.17
C LEU A 41 18.09 5.91 -0.84
N ARG A 42 17.27 4.89 -0.61
CA ARG A 42 16.46 4.76 0.62
C ARG A 42 17.33 4.64 1.87
N ILE A 43 18.39 3.83 1.79
CA ILE A 43 19.36 3.68 2.88
C ILE A 43 20.07 5.01 3.13
N GLY A 44 20.60 5.66 2.08
CA GLY A 44 21.34 6.91 2.20
C GLY A 44 20.48 8.05 2.77
N VAL A 45 19.27 8.24 2.23
CA VAL A 45 18.38 9.31 2.71
C VAL A 45 17.92 9.02 4.14
N THR A 46 17.57 7.79 4.49
CA THR A 46 17.22 7.49 5.89
C THR A 46 18.41 7.71 6.82
N ALA A 47 19.61 7.23 6.46
CA ALA A 47 20.80 7.40 7.27
C ALA A 47 21.10 8.88 7.57
N THR A 48 20.86 9.77 6.60
CA THR A 48 21.10 11.21 6.73
C THR A 48 19.99 11.94 7.51
N PHE A 49 18.72 11.64 7.26
CA PHE A 49 17.61 12.47 7.75
C PHE A 49 16.86 11.89 8.96
N VAL A 50 16.92 10.57 9.17
CA VAL A 50 16.15 9.89 10.24
C VAL A 50 17.07 9.10 11.17
N GLY A 51 18.12 8.46 10.63
CA GLY A 51 18.94 7.46 11.29
C GLY A 51 18.36 6.05 11.12
N LEU A 52 19.21 5.10 10.70
CA LEU A 52 18.76 3.74 10.35
C LEU A 52 18.16 2.98 11.54
N ASN A 53 18.65 3.23 12.75
CA ASN A 53 18.18 2.56 13.97
C ASN A 53 17.35 3.45 14.90
N SER A 54 16.99 4.65 14.46
CA SER A 54 16.19 5.57 15.28
C SER A 54 14.82 4.97 15.59
N PRO A 55 14.19 5.26 16.73
CA PRO A 55 12.81 4.88 16.96
C PRO A 55 11.86 5.58 15.96
N PRO A 56 10.59 5.15 15.87
CA PRO A 56 9.63 5.83 15.01
C PRO A 56 9.35 7.27 15.48
N ASP A 57 9.34 8.22 14.55
CA ASP A 57 9.19 9.66 14.80
C ASP A 57 7.72 10.10 14.75
N LEU A 58 7.18 10.44 15.93
CA LEU A 58 5.76 10.79 16.09
C LEU A 58 5.41 12.14 15.46
N GLU A 59 6.36 13.05 15.25
CA GLU A 59 6.08 14.32 14.59
C GLU A 59 5.90 14.15 13.08
N ALA A 60 6.69 13.26 12.47
CA ALA A 60 6.63 13.00 11.04
C ALA A 60 5.43 12.14 10.65
N GLN A 61 5.21 11.02 11.35
CA GLN A 61 4.06 10.13 11.13
C GLN A 61 3.61 9.53 12.46
N PRO A 62 2.59 10.10 13.12
CA PRO A 62 2.09 9.59 14.40
C PRO A 62 1.66 8.11 14.33
N ASP A 63 1.00 7.73 13.22
CA ASP A 63 0.36 6.41 13.10
C ASP A 63 1.36 5.24 13.05
N GLN A 64 2.62 5.52 12.69
CA GLN A 64 3.65 4.48 12.56
C GLN A 64 3.90 3.73 13.88
N LEU A 65 3.65 4.40 15.02
CA LEU A 65 3.80 3.81 16.35
C LEU A 65 2.78 2.69 16.59
N TYR A 66 1.54 2.83 16.11
CA TYR A 66 0.53 1.78 16.24
C TYR A 66 0.97 0.51 15.53
N TYR A 67 1.39 0.63 14.26
CA TYR A 67 1.79 -0.53 13.47
C TYR A 67 3.01 -1.24 14.06
N GLU A 68 4.01 -0.45 14.46
CA GLU A 68 5.26 -0.96 15.01
C GLU A 68 5.05 -1.62 16.38
N ASN A 69 4.35 -0.97 17.31
CA ASN A 69 4.08 -1.56 18.63
C ASN A 69 3.20 -2.80 18.54
N ILE A 70 2.19 -2.83 17.66
CA ILE A 70 1.34 -4.01 17.46
C ILE A 70 2.19 -5.17 16.95
N ALA A 71 3.08 -4.94 15.97
CA ALA A 71 3.98 -5.97 15.47
C ALA A 71 4.89 -6.52 16.59
N TYR A 72 5.41 -5.64 17.44
CA TYR A 72 6.27 -6.04 18.57
C TYR A 72 5.50 -6.84 19.63
N ASN A 73 4.28 -6.43 19.97
CA ASN A 73 3.43 -7.16 20.92
C ASN A 73 3.05 -8.55 20.39
N LEU A 74 2.71 -8.66 19.11
CA LEU A 74 2.46 -9.95 18.46
C LEU A 74 3.69 -10.85 18.52
N ALA A 75 4.88 -10.31 18.22
CA ALA A 75 6.14 -11.06 18.27
C ALA A 75 6.43 -11.64 19.67
N ARG A 76 6.00 -10.94 20.74
CA ARG A 76 6.15 -11.39 22.13
C ARG A 76 5.02 -12.30 22.63
N GLY A 77 4.00 -12.58 21.80
CA GLY A 77 2.83 -13.38 22.20
C GLY A 77 1.82 -12.59 23.04
N ASN A 78 1.91 -11.26 23.10
CA ASN A 78 1.01 -10.42 23.89
C ASN A 78 -0.34 -10.16 23.20
N GLY A 79 -0.54 -10.66 21.98
CA GLY A 79 -1.74 -10.44 21.17
C GLY A 79 -1.75 -9.13 20.38
N TYR A 80 -2.86 -8.88 19.68
CA TYR A 80 -3.05 -7.71 18.83
C TYR A 80 -3.53 -6.50 19.66
N LYS A 81 -2.57 -5.72 20.18
CA LYS A 81 -2.79 -4.54 21.02
C LYS A 81 -1.73 -3.46 20.81
N VAL A 82 -2.08 -2.20 21.11
CA VAL A 82 -1.23 -1.03 20.87
C VAL A 82 -0.11 -0.89 21.89
N SER A 83 -0.39 -1.13 23.18
CA SER A 83 0.59 -1.01 24.26
C SER A 83 0.58 -2.26 25.12
N SER A 84 1.69 -2.56 25.80
CA SER A 84 1.70 -3.54 26.88
C SER A 84 0.82 -3.11 28.05
N ASP A 85 0.77 -1.80 28.28
CA ASP A 85 0.18 -1.17 29.46
C ASP A 85 -1.33 -0.95 29.30
N ASN A 86 -1.81 -0.91 28.05
CA ASN A 86 -3.23 -1.02 27.75
C ASN A 86 -3.57 -2.49 27.43
N PRO A 87 -4.22 -3.23 28.35
CA PRO A 87 -4.48 -4.65 28.16
C PRO A 87 -5.54 -4.94 27.11
N GLN A 88 -6.26 -3.93 26.60
CA GLN A 88 -7.42 -4.14 25.74
C GLN A 88 -7.02 -4.55 24.32
N PRO A 89 -7.62 -5.62 23.79
CA PRO A 89 -7.49 -5.96 22.38
C PRO A 89 -8.00 -4.81 21.49
N THR A 90 -7.29 -4.52 20.40
CA THR A 90 -7.66 -3.40 19.52
C THR A 90 -8.11 -3.86 18.13
N ALA A 91 -8.89 -3.02 17.45
CA ALA A 91 -9.13 -3.06 16.00
C ALA A 91 -9.02 -1.65 15.39
N ILE A 92 -8.28 -0.74 16.03
CA ILE A 92 -8.06 0.64 15.55
C ILE A 92 -7.47 0.58 14.13
N VAL A 93 -6.36 -0.13 13.94
CA VAL A 93 -5.75 -0.31 12.62
C VAL A 93 -5.92 -1.73 12.09
N VAL A 94 -6.01 -1.84 10.76
CA VAL A 94 -6.07 -3.11 10.03
C VAL A 94 -4.70 -3.82 10.14
N PRO A 95 -4.63 -5.16 10.26
CA PRO A 95 -3.42 -5.87 10.70
C PRO A 95 -2.30 -5.96 9.67
N GLY A 96 -2.55 -5.68 8.40
CA GLY A 96 -1.63 -5.97 7.31
C GLY A 96 -0.27 -5.30 7.47
N THR A 97 -0.22 -4.05 7.92
CA THR A 97 1.06 -3.34 8.13
C THR A 97 1.85 -3.97 9.26
N SER A 98 1.21 -4.22 10.42
CA SER A 98 1.85 -4.85 11.58
C SER A 98 2.28 -6.29 11.28
N LEU A 99 1.45 -7.07 10.59
CA LEU A 99 1.77 -8.43 10.15
C LEU A 99 2.90 -8.46 9.11
N THR A 100 3.07 -7.39 8.33
CA THR A 100 4.19 -7.29 7.40
C THR A 100 5.51 -7.07 8.14
N LEU A 101 5.50 -6.38 9.28
CA LEU A 101 6.68 -6.16 10.12
C LEU A 101 6.98 -7.35 11.05
N LEU A 102 5.93 -8.09 11.45
CA LEU A 102 5.99 -9.17 12.42
C LEU A 102 7.14 -10.19 12.19
N PRO A 103 7.41 -10.71 10.97
CA PRO A 103 8.48 -11.69 10.77
C PRO A 103 9.87 -11.19 11.21
N ILE A 104 10.12 -9.89 11.06
CA ILE A 104 11.39 -9.28 11.45
C ILE A 104 11.50 -9.24 12.98
N TYR A 105 10.44 -8.81 13.66
CA TYR A 105 10.45 -8.70 15.12
C TYR A 105 10.38 -10.05 15.82
N TRP A 106 9.69 -11.03 15.22
CA TRP A 106 9.68 -12.40 15.71
C TRP A 106 11.04 -13.07 15.60
N SER A 107 11.78 -12.82 14.52
CA SER A 107 13.08 -13.47 14.27
C SER A 107 14.27 -12.78 14.97
N PHE A 108 14.25 -11.45 15.06
CA PHE A 108 15.42 -10.66 15.48
C PHE A 108 15.15 -9.76 16.69
N GLY A 109 13.95 -9.81 17.28
CA GLY A 109 13.51 -8.86 18.29
C GLY A 109 13.26 -7.46 17.71
N ARG A 110 13.09 -6.47 18.60
CA ARG A 110 12.74 -5.09 18.22
C ARG A 110 13.93 -4.33 17.64
N SER A 111 14.27 -4.63 16.37
CA SER A 111 15.32 -3.94 15.62
C SER A 111 14.72 -2.99 14.59
N PHE A 112 14.80 -1.69 14.84
CA PHE A 112 14.32 -0.68 13.90
C PHE A 112 15.12 -0.68 12.59
N ALA A 113 16.43 -0.91 12.67
CA ALA A 113 17.28 -1.02 11.48
C ALA A 113 16.87 -2.16 10.55
N LEU A 114 16.63 -3.37 11.08
CA LEU A 114 16.18 -4.51 10.27
C LEU A 114 14.74 -4.31 9.76
N GLY A 115 13.87 -3.71 10.58
CA GLY A 115 12.51 -3.35 10.16
C GLY A 115 12.53 -2.38 8.97
N ARG A 116 13.37 -1.34 9.03
CA ARG A 116 13.50 -0.37 7.94
C ARG A 116 14.11 -0.99 6.68
N LEU A 117 15.13 -1.83 6.84
CA LEU A 117 15.71 -2.56 5.70
C LEU A 117 14.63 -3.39 4.99
N TRP A 118 13.77 -4.07 5.76
CA TRP A 118 12.61 -4.79 5.23
C TRP A 118 11.64 -3.86 4.50
N TRP A 119 11.31 -2.68 5.06
CA TRP A 119 10.51 -1.66 4.39
C TRP A 119 11.12 -1.20 3.06
N TYR A 120 12.45 -1.03 3.00
CA TYR A 120 13.12 -0.67 1.74
C TYR A 120 13.02 -1.79 0.71
N CYS A 121 13.16 -3.05 1.13
CA CYS A 121 12.94 -4.20 0.25
C CYS A 121 11.53 -4.16 -0.35
N LEU A 122 10.49 -3.94 0.45
CA LEU A 122 9.12 -3.81 -0.04
C LEU A 122 8.96 -2.62 -1.00
N SER A 123 9.52 -1.47 -0.67
CA SER A 123 9.48 -0.27 -1.51
C SER A 123 10.13 -0.49 -2.88
N VAL A 124 11.27 -1.20 -2.93
CA VAL A 124 11.97 -1.56 -4.17
C VAL A 124 11.22 -2.65 -4.94
N LEU A 125 10.65 -3.64 -4.25
CA LEU A 125 9.78 -4.64 -4.86
C LEU A 125 8.52 -4.01 -5.46
N ALA A 126 8.01 -2.92 -4.89
CA ALA A 126 6.93 -2.14 -5.49
C ALA A 126 7.36 -1.53 -6.85
N CYS A 127 8.59 -0.99 -6.95
CA CYS A 127 9.15 -0.51 -8.22
C CYS A 127 9.23 -1.64 -9.26
N LEU A 128 9.62 -2.85 -8.84
CA LEU A 128 9.61 -4.03 -9.69
C LEU A 128 8.19 -4.40 -10.13
N GLY A 129 7.21 -4.38 -9.22
CA GLY A 129 5.80 -4.63 -9.53
C GLY A 129 5.24 -3.65 -10.58
N VAL A 130 5.63 -2.38 -10.50
CA VAL A 130 5.30 -1.36 -11.51
C VAL A 130 5.95 -1.69 -12.86
N ALA A 131 7.25 -2.02 -12.89
CA ALA A 131 7.92 -2.45 -14.12
C ALA A 131 7.24 -3.66 -14.76
N LEU A 132 6.94 -4.69 -13.97
CA LEU A 132 6.25 -5.90 -14.45
C LEU A 132 4.86 -5.58 -15.00
N THR A 133 4.11 -4.69 -14.34
CA THR A 133 2.80 -4.22 -14.82
C THR A 133 2.94 -3.53 -16.18
N VAL A 134 3.79 -2.52 -16.27
CA VAL A 134 3.94 -1.70 -17.48
C VAL A 134 4.51 -2.52 -18.64
N GLN A 135 5.45 -3.43 -18.38
CA GLN A 135 5.99 -4.32 -19.42
C GLN A 135 4.90 -5.21 -20.03
N GLN A 136 3.94 -5.64 -19.21
CA GLN A 136 2.83 -6.48 -19.63
C GLN A 136 1.69 -5.70 -20.29
N VAL A 137 1.67 -4.37 -20.24
CA VAL A 137 0.63 -3.58 -20.93
C VAL A 137 1.19 -2.89 -22.17
N TRP A 138 2.46 -2.47 -22.10
CA TRP A 138 3.08 -1.62 -23.11
C TRP A 138 4.34 -2.28 -23.69
N ASN A 139 5.53 -1.98 -23.15
CA ASN A 139 6.81 -2.53 -23.59
C ASN A 139 7.90 -2.38 -22.51
N LYS A 140 9.07 -2.98 -22.76
CA LYS A 140 10.23 -2.96 -21.85
C LYS A 140 10.81 -1.55 -21.62
N PRO A 141 10.99 -0.68 -22.64
CA PRO A 141 11.45 0.69 -22.41
C PRO A 141 10.54 1.50 -21.50
N ALA A 142 9.21 1.45 -21.72
CA ALA A 142 8.24 2.12 -20.86
C ALA A 142 8.28 1.60 -19.43
N ALA A 143 8.44 0.28 -19.25
CA ALA A 143 8.58 -0.35 -17.94
C ALA A 143 9.82 0.11 -17.17
N PHE A 144 10.95 0.23 -17.86
CA PHE A 144 12.18 0.77 -17.29
C PHE A 144 11.99 2.21 -16.83
N VAL A 145 11.38 3.06 -17.65
CA VAL A 145 11.10 4.46 -17.29
C VAL A 145 10.13 4.53 -16.10
N ALA A 146 9.06 3.73 -16.10
CA ALA A 146 8.10 3.71 -14.99
C ALA A 146 8.74 3.26 -13.66
N ALA A 147 9.60 2.23 -13.69
CA ALA A 147 10.36 1.81 -12.52
C ALA A 147 11.33 2.91 -12.04
N GLY A 148 12.00 3.61 -12.97
CA GLY A 148 12.85 4.75 -12.65
C GLY A 148 12.07 5.89 -11.98
N ILE A 149 10.95 6.30 -12.56
CA ILE A 149 10.07 7.34 -11.98
C ILE A 149 9.69 6.94 -10.56
N MET A 150 9.21 5.71 -10.34
CA MET A 150 8.82 5.24 -9.01
C MET A 150 10.00 5.14 -8.04
N ALA A 151 11.18 4.69 -8.51
CA ALA A 151 12.38 4.54 -7.70
C ALA A 151 12.86 5.86 -7.09
N PHE A 152 12.79 6.94 -7.88
CA PHE A 152 13.24 8.29 -7.54
C PHE A 152 12.12 9.25 -7.15
N TYR A 153 10.87 8.79 -7.07
CA TYR A 153 9.74 9.62 -6.68
C TYR A 153 9.85 10.00 -5.19
N PRO A 154 9.94 11.32 -4.85
CA PRO A 154 10.20 11.77 -3.47
C PRO A 154 9.28 11.18 -2.42
N ASN A 155 7.97 11.18 -2.68
CA ASN A 155 7.02 10.60 -1.73
C ASN A 155 7.25 9.10 -1.52
N HIS A 156 7.52 8.32 -2.58
CA HIS A 156 7.66 6.87 -2.43
C HIS A 156 8.87 6.47 -1.59
N PHE A 157 10.02 7.13 -1.76
CA PHE A 157 11.17 6.83 -0.90
C PHE A 157 11.05 7.48 0.49
N TYR A 158 10.34 8.61 0.64
CA TYR A 158 10.04 9.21 1.94
C TYR A 158 9.19 8.29 2.82
N TYR A 159 8.07 7.79 2.30
CA TYR A 159 7.20 6.85 3.04
C TYR A 159 7.88 5.51 3.34
N ALA A 160 8.96 5.16 2.64
CA ALA A 160 9.76 3.97 2.96
C ALA A 160 10.61 4.11 4.22
N MET A 161 10.81 5.33 4.74
CA MET A 161 11.60 5.59 5.97
C MET A 161 10.80 5.32 7.25
N HIS A 162 9.48 5.28 7.12
CA HIS A 162 8.53 5.21 8.24
C HIS A 162 7.76 3.90 8.19
N PHE A 163 7.39 3.37 9.37
CA PHE A 163 6.58 2.15 9.50
C PHE A 163 5.09 2.40 9.19
N GLY A 164 4.81 3.13 8.11
CA GLY A 164 3.48 3.47 7.64
C GLY A 164 2.86 2.42 6.72
N THR A 165 1.60 2.64 6.36
CA THR A 165 0.82 1.75 5.49
C THR A 165 1.24 1.82 4.03
N GLU A 166 1.77 2.97 3.60
CA GLU A 166 1.99 3.34 2.20
C GLU A 166 2.92 2.36 1.50
N THR A 167 4.04 2.02 2.13
CA THR A 167 5.06 1.14 1.57
C THR A 167 4.56 -0.29 1.34
N PRO A 168 4.05 -1.01 2.35
CA PRO A 168 3.51 -2.35 2.14
C PRO A 168 2.27 -2.33 1.23
N TYR A 169 1.38 -1.35 1.38
CA TYR A 169 0.21 -1.20 0.51
C TYR A 169 0.60 -1.06 -0.96
N THR A 170 1.56 -0.19 -1.28
CA THR A 170 2.01 0.04 -2.65
C THR A 170 2.64 -1.20 -3.24
N PHE A 171 3.44 -1.95 -2.46
CA PHE A 171 3.97 -3.24 -2.88
C PHE A 171 2.86 -4.25 -3.19
N TYR A 172 1.95 -4.50 -2.24
CA TYR A 172 0.89 -5.48 -2.42
C TYR A 172 -0.03 -5.13 -3.58
N MET A 173 -0.39 -3.85 -3.73
CA MET A 173 -1.20 -3.36 -4.84
C MET A 173 -0.48 -3.55 -6.19
N ALA A 174 0.80 -3.18 -6.29
CA ALA A 174 1.57 -3.33 -7.54
C ALA A 174 1.76 -4.82 -7.90
N ALA A 175 2.03 -5.68 -6.91
CA ALA A 175 2.13 -7.11 -7.09
C ALA A 175 0.78 -7.75 -7.50
N ALA A 176 -0.32 -7.33 -6.87
CA ALA A 176 -1.66 -7.78 -7.22
C ALA A 176 -2.00 -7.44 -8.67
N LEU A 177 -1.73 -6.21 -9.11
CA LEU A 177 -1.98 -5.77 -10.48
C LEU A 177 -1.11 -6.53 -11.49
N ALA A 178 0.19 -6.67 -11.22
CA ALA A 178 1.12 -7.41 -12.08
C ALA A 178 0.68 -8.88 -12.23
N CYS A 179 0.25 -9.53 -11.14
CA CYS A 179 -0.25 -10.90 -11.16
C CYS A 179 -1.61 -11.00 -11.85
N THR A 180 -2.50 -10.03 -11.68
CA THR A 180 -3.82 -9.99 -12.34
C THR A 180 -3.65 -9.97 -13.85
N ILE A 181 -2.77 -9.10 -14.36
CA ILE A 181 -2.49 -9.01 -15.80
C ILE A 181 -1.81 -10.29 -16.29
N ALA A 182 -0.86 -10.83 -15.54
CA ALA A 182 -0.18 -12.08 -15.88
C ALA A 182 -1.17 -13.25 -15.98
N ALA A 183 -2.12 -13.33 -15.04
CA ALA A 183 -3.15 -14.35 -15.00
C ALA A 183 -4.05 -14.30 -16.25
N LEU A 184 -4.49 -13.10 -16.64
CA LEU A 184 -5.31 -12.89 -17.82
C LEU A 184 -4.55 -13.22 -19.12
N ARG A 185 -3.28 -12.79 -19.24
CA ARG A 185 -2.47 -13.02 -20.44
C ARG A 185 -2.06 -14.48 -20.60
N LYS A 186 -1.66 -15.14 -19.51
CA LYS A 186 -1.19 -16.53 -19.49
C LYS A 186 -2.32 -17.56 -19.28
N ARG A 187 -3.56 -17.10 -19.04
CA ARG A 187 -4.73 -17.94 -18.71
C ARG A 187 -4.46 -18.90 -17.55
N SER A 188 -3.78 -18.42 -16.51
CA SER A 188 -3.31 -19.24 -15.40
C SER A 188 -4.07 -18.96 -14.11
N THR A 189 -4.72 -20.00 -13.57
CA THR A 189 -5.43 -19.93 -12.28
C THR A 189 -4.49 -19.63 -11.12
N GLY A 190 -3.25 -20.14 -11.15
CA GLY A 190 -2.26 -19.87 -10.10
C GLY A 190 -1.97 -18.38 -9.93
N PHE A 191 -1.82 -17.64 -11.03
CA PHE A 191 -1.65 -16.19 -10.97
C PHE A 191 -2.91 -15.46 -10.47
N HIS A 192 -4.13 -15.97 -10.73
CA HIS A 192 -5.36 -15.40 -10.14
C HIS A 192 -5.42 -15.60 -8.62
N ILE A 193 -5.00 -16.77 -8.13
CA ILE A 193 -4.91 -17.05 -6.69
C ILE A 193 -3.94 -16.07 -6.03
N VAL A 194 -2.71 -15.99 -6.56
CA VAL A 194 -1.67 -15.09 -6.04
C VAL A 194 -2.11 -13.63 -6.11
N ALA A 195 -2.77 -13.22 -7.20
CA ALA A 195 -3.33 -11.87 -7.31
C ALA A 195 -4.40 -11.58 -6.23
N GLY A 196 -5.32 -12.52 -5.99
CA GLY A 196 -6.34 -12.39 -4.95
C GLY A 196 -5.75 -12.30 -3.55
N MET A 197 -4.71 -13.08 -3.26
CA MET A 197 -3.97 -13.01 -1.99
C MET A 197 -3.28 -11.65 -1.82
N PHE A 198 -2.64 -11.12 -2.86
CA PHE A 198 -2.03 -9.78 -2.80
C PHE A 198 -3.07 -8.67 -2.68
N TRP A 199 -4.23 -8.77 -3.33
CA TRP A 199 -5.34 -7.84 -3.11
C TRP A 199 -5.87 -7.92 -1.67
N GLY A 200 -5.95 -9.13 -1.10
CA GLY A 200 -6.27 -9.35 0.31
C GLY A 200 -5.25 -8.72 1.26
N ALA A 201 -3.95 -8.92 1.01
CA ALA A 201 -2.89 -8.28 1.78
C ALA A 201 -2.95 -6.74 1.68
N ALA A 202 -3.20 -6.20 0.49
CA ALA A 202 -3.42 -4.77 0.29
C ALA A 202 -4.64 -4.29 1.11
N ALA A 203 -5.76 -5.04 1.11
CA ALA A 203 -6.94 -4.70 1.89
C ALA A 203 -6.71 -4.77 3.40
N LEU A 204 -5.87 -5.70 3.86
CA LEU A 204 -5.42 -5.77 5.25
C LEU A 204 -4.46 -4.64 5.62
N THR A 205 -3.78 -3.99 4.67
CA THR A 205 -3.00 -2.78 4.96
C THR A 205 -3.86 -1.53 4.94
N ARG A 206 -4.75 -1.41 3.94
CA ARG A 206 -5.67 -0.27 3.79
C ARG A 206 -7.00 -0.74 3.17
N ALA A 207 -8.07 -0.69 3.97
CA ALA A 207 -9.36 -1.30 3.66
C ALA A 207 -10.03 -0.77 2.37
N GLN A 208 -9.75 0.46 1.96
CA GLN A 208 -10.42 1.08 0.80
C GLN A 208 -10.18 0.36 -0.52
N ILE A 209 -9.12 -0.43 -0.65
CA ILE A 209 -8.84 -1.19 -1.89
C ILE A 209 -9.87 -2.29 -2.16
N VAL A 210 -10.69 -2.67 -1.18
CA VAL A 210 -11.83 -3.56 -1.41
C VAL A 210 -12.78 -2.98 -2.48
N LEU A 211 -12.84 -1.65 -2.62
CA LEU A 211 -13.61 -0.97 -3.68
C LEU A 211 -13.09 -1.25 -5.10
N MET A 212 -11.88 -1.81 -5.24
CA MET A 212 -11.37 -2.24 -6.54
C MET A 212 -12.16 -3.44 -7.09
N MET A 213 -12.77 -4.27 -6.22
CA MET A 213 -13.55 -5.45 -6.64
C MET A 213 -14.85 -5.11 -7.39
N PRO A 214 -15.73 -4.20 -6.90
CA PRO A 214 -16.88 -3.76 -7.70
C PRO A 214 -16.46 -3.02 -8.97
N LEU A 215 -15.37 -2.25 -8.94
CA LEU A 215 -14.84 -1.61 -10.16
C LEU A 215 -14.34 -2.65 -11.18
N ALA A 216 -13.65 -3.69 -10.73
CA ALA A 216 -13.24 -4.81 -11.58
C ALA A 216 -14.45 -5.61 -12.11
N PHE A 217 -15.55 -5.67 -11.35
CA PHE A 217 -16.79 -6.26 -11.84
C PHE A 217 -17.39 -5.46 -13.01
N CYS A 218 -17.25 -4.13 -13.02
CA CYS A 218 -17.63 -3.33 -14.19
C CYS A 218 -16.89 -3.79 -15.46
N CYS A 219 -15.62 -4.21 -15.37
CA CYS A 219 -14.90 -4.79 -16.51
C CYS A 219 -15.56 -6.09 -17.03
N VAL A 220 -16.13 -6.91 -16.13
CA VAL A 220 -16.90 -8.11 -16.51
C VAL A 220 -18.17 -7.70 -17.27
N LEU A 221 -18.90 -6.71 -16.76
CA LEU A 221 -20.13 -6.22 -17.38
C LEU A 221 -19.86 -5.62 -18.77
N LEU A 222 -18.80 -4.82 -18.91
CA LEU A 222 -18.39 -4.25 -20.19
C LEU A 222 -17.96 -5.34 -21.19
N ALA A 223 -17.32 -6.41 -20.71
CA ALA A 223 -16.92 -7.54 -21.54
C ALA A 223 -18.06 -8.54 -21.80
N TRP A 224 -19.30 -8.31 -21.33
CA TRP A 224 -20.36 -9.33 -21.33
C TRP A 224 -20.80 -9.80 -22.71
N ARG A 225 -20.68 -8.93 -23.73
CA ARG A 225 -20.96 -9.25 -25.14
C ARG A 225 -19.75 -9.82 -25.88
N SER A 226 -18.59 -9.87 -25.23
CA SER A 226 -17.36 -10.45 -25.78
C SER A 226 -17.25 -11.94 -25.45
N GLU A 227 -16.58 -12.69 -26.30
CA GLU A 227 -16.14 -14.07 -26.03
C GLU A 227 -15.28 -14.18 -24.76
N ARG A 228 -14.68 -13.06 -24.31
CA ARG A 228 -13.83 -12.97 -23.12
C ARG A 228 -14.59 -12.89 -21.80
N ARG A 229 -15.93 -12.76 -21.79
CA ARG A 229 -16.73 -12.56 -20.56
C ARG A 229 -16.43 -13.60 -19.47
N TRP A 230 -16.32 -14.87 -19.83
CA TRP A 230 -16.09 -15.96 -18.89
C TRP A 230 -14.67 -15.93 -18.31
N MET A 231 -13.70 -15.44 -19.07
CA MET A 231 -12.35 -15.23 -18.58
C MET A 231 -12.32 -14.13 -17.52
N PHE A 232 -12.96 -12.98 -17.78
CA PHE A 232 -13.06 -11.90 -16.80
C PHE A 232 -13.89 -12.28 -15.57
N PHE A 233 -15.01 -12.98 -15.76
CA PHE A 233 -15.85 -13.45 -14.66
C PHE A 233 -15.12 -14.45 -13.75
N ARG A 234 -14.42 -15.43 -14.34
CA ARG A 234 -13.57 -16.36 -13.58
C ARG A 234 -12.46 -15.63 -12.84
N ALA A 235 -11.79 -14.69 -13.51
CA ALA A 235 -10.75 -13.87 -12.90
C ALA A 235 -11.28 -13.09 -11.68
N TRP A 236 -12.47 -12.48 -11.81
CA TRP A 236 -13.12 -11.72 -10.75
C TRP A 236 -13.52 -12.62 -9.57
N ILE A 237 -14.18 -13.76 -9.84
CA ILE A 237 -14.57 -14.71 -8.79
C ILE A 237 -13.33 -15.18 -8.02
N VAL A 238 -12.34 -15.74 -8.70
CA VAL A 238 -11.17 -16.35 -8.02
C VAL A 238 -10.44 -15.29 -7.18
N GLN A 239 -10.16 -14.12 -7.74
CA GLN A 239 -9.44 -13.08 -7.01
C GLN A 239 -10.24 -12.55 -5.81
N THR A 240 -11.55 -12.32 -5.98
CA THR A 240 -12.41 -11.86 -4.89
C THR A 240 -12.53 -12.91 -3.80
N SER A 241 -12.65 -14.19 -4.15
CA SER A 241 -12.69 -15.29 -3.17
C SER A 241 -11.41 -15.35 -2.32
N PHE A 242 -10.23 -15.25 -2.93
CA PHE A 242 -8.97 -15.27 -2.19
C PHE A 242 -8.71 -13.99 -1.40
N LEU A 243 -9.18 -12.83 -1.88
CA LEU A 243 -9.20 -11.61 -1.07
C LEU A 243 -10.05 -11.81 0.18
N LEU A 244 -11.28 -12.29 0.04
CA LEU A 244 -12.20 -12.50 1.16
C LEU A 244 -11.66 -13.56 2.14
N LEU A 245 -11.00 -14.59 1.62
CA LEU A 245 -10.33 -15.61 2.43
C LEU A 245 -9.18 -15.02 3.26
N MET A 246 -8.46 -14.03 2.75
CA MET A 246 -7.43 -13.32 3.54
C MET A 246 -8.03 -12.39 4.58
N LEU A 247 -9.19 -11.79 4.31
CA LEU A 247 -9.89 -10.92 5.26
C LEU A 247 -10.59 -11.71 6.38
N SER A 248 -11.05 -12.93 6.09
CA SER A 248 -11.93 -13.69 6.99
C SER A 248 -11.35 -13.95 8.38
N PRO A 249 -10.05 -14.25 8.60
CA PRO A 249 -9.53 -14.49 9.95
C PRO A 249 -9.57 -13.22 10.80
N TRP A 250 -9.30 -12.07 10.18
CA TRP A 250 -9.33 -10.78 10.87
C TRP A 250 -10.77 -10.37 11.22
N LEU A 251 -11.70 -10.51 10.27
CA LEU A 251 -13.11 -10.21 10.48
C LEU A 251 -13.71 -11.12 11.56
N LEU A 252 -13.40 -12.41 11.53
CA LEU A 252 -13.84 -13.37 12.55
C LEU A 252 -13.26 -13.03 13.93
N ARG A 253 -11.96 -12.71 13.99
CA ARG A 253 -11.33 -12.25 15.23
C ARG A 253 -12.04 -11.03 15.79
N ASN A 254 -12.36 -10.04 14.96
CA ASN A 254 -13.02 -8.83 15.42
C ASN A 254 -14.47 -9.11 15.86
N ALA A 255 -15.20 -9.98 15.17
CA ALA A 255 -16.53 -10.41 15.61
C ALA A 255 -16.51 -11.08 16.99
N ILE A 256 -15.49 -11.90 17.29
CA ILE A 256 -15.37 -12.62 18.56
C ILE A 256 -14.81 -11.73 19.68
N VAL A 257 -13.77 -10.95 19.39
CA VAL A 257 -12.98 -10.22 20.40
C VAL A 257 -13.51 -8.80 20.63
N ILE A 258 -13.94 -8.13 19.57
CA ILE A 258 -14.45 -6.75 19.60
C ILE A 258 -15.98 -6.72 19.60
N GLY A 259 -16.63 -7.79 19.14
CA GLY A 259 -18.09 -7.90 19.04
C GLY A 259 -18.65 -7.52 17.65
N GLU A 260 -17.81 -7.02 16.74
CA GLU A 260 -18.23 -6.55 15.42
C GLU A 260 -17.28 -7.01 14.30
N PRO A 261 -17.80 -7.48 13.14
CA PRO A 261 -16.98 -7.91 12.00
C PRO A 261 -16.48 -6.72 11.17
N VAL A 262 -15.73 -5.81 11.79
CA VAL A 262 -15.18 -4.60 11.14
C VAL A 262 -13.73 -4.80 10.70
N LEU A 263 -13.30 -4.12 9.63
CA LEU A 263 -11.89 -4.11 9.22
C LEU A 263 -11.03 -3.19 10.10
N SER A 264 -11.58 -2.04 10.48
CA SER A 264 -10.94 -1.04 11.35
C SER A 264 -12.02 -0.19 12.01
N THR A 265 -11.84 0.15 13.28
CA THR A 265 -12.70 1.11 14.00
C THR A 265 -12.29 2.56 13.74
N PHE A 266 -11.04 2.80 13.30
CA PHE A 266 -10.51 4.14 13.10
C PHE A 266 -11.15 4.88 11.92
N SER A 267 -11.62 4.17 10.88
CA SER A 267 -12.32 4.81 9.75
C SER A 267 -13.64 5.47 10.17
N GLY A 268 -14.40 4.84 11.07
CA GLY A 268 -15.63 5.44 11.61
C GLY A 268 -15.34 6.66 12.47
N HIS A 269 -14.32 6.55 13.33
CA HIS A 269 -13.86 7.66 14.17
C HIS A 269 -13.38 8.86 13.33
N THR A 270 -12.59 8.61 12.28
CA THR A 270 -12.14 9.62 11.32
C THR A 270 -13.33 10.30 10.64
N PHE A 271 -14.35 9.54 10.24
CA PHE A 271 -15.53 10.06 9.59
C PHE A 271 -16.28 11.02 10.52
N LEU A 272 -16.54 10.60 11.76
CA LEU A 272 -17.20 11.44 12.76
C LEU A 272 -16.40 12.72 13.07
N LEU A 273 -15.08 12.61 13.23
CA LEU A 273 -14.21 13.76 13.51
C LEU A 273 -14.12 14.78 12.37
N SER A 274 -14.44 14.38 11.14
CA SER A 274 -14.44 15.27 9.98
C SER A 274 -15.85 15.69 9.51
N HIS A 275 -16.88 14.97 9.96
CA HIS A 275 -18.28 15.17 9.55
C HIS A 275 -19.22 15.06 10.77
N ASN A 276 -19.36 16.16 11.51
CA ASN A 276 -20.25 16.25 12.69
C ASN A 276 -20.92 17.63 12.77
N ASP A 277 -21.92 17.75 13.64
CA ASP A 277 -22.76 18.95 13.75
C ASP A 277 -21.98 20.22 14.12
N LEU A 278 -20.89 20.14 14.89
CA LEU A 278 -20.04 21.30 15.17
C LEU A 278 -19.43 21.86 13.90
N ILE A 279 -18.84 20.99 13.08
CA ILE A 279 -18.16 21.38 11.85
C ILE A 279 -19.14 21.97 10.83
N PHE A 280 -20.37 21.46 10.80
CA PHE A 280 -21.40 21.94 9.89
C PHE A 280 -22.06 23.23 10.38
N ASN A 281 -22.46 23.31 11.64
CA ASN A 281 -23.35 24.37 12.12
C ASN A 281 -22.64 25.48 12.89
N ASP A 282 -21.59 25.18 13.66
CA ASP A 282 -20.88 26.15 14.49
C ASP A 282 -19.82 26.93 13.67
N PRO A 283 -19.95 28.26 13.52
CA PRO A 283 -18.98 29.08 12.81
C PRO A 283 -17.52 28.92 13.30
N ALA A 284 -17.30 28.65 14.59
CA ALA A 284 -15.97 28.48 15.17
C ALA A 284 -15.23 27.25 14.62
N TYR A 285 -15.97 26.23 14.18
CA TYR A 285 -15.45 24.95 13.73
C TYR A 285 -15.48 24.75 12.21
N ARG A 286 -16.05 25.70 11.45
CA ARG A 286 -16.10 25.62 9.97
C ARG A 286 -14.74 25.44 9.29
N LYS A 287 -13.65 25.93 9.90
CA LYS A 287 -12.28 25.74 9.40
C LYS A 287 -11.84 24.27 9.35
N TYR A 288 -12.54 23.38 10.06
CA TYR A 288 -12.28 21.95 10.06
C TYR A 288 -13.16 21.18 9.05
N ARG A 289 -13.95 21.85 8.21
CA ARG A 289 -14.71 21.17 7.14
C ARG A 289 -13.76 20.43 6.19
N GLY A 290 -13.92 19.11 6.10
CA GLY A 290 -13.03 18.24 5.33
C GLY A 290 -11.65 18.04 5.96
N SER A 291 -11.48 18.41 7.23
CA SER A 291 -10.25 18.23 8.00
C SER A 291 -10.59 17.63 9.38
N TRP A 292 -9.55 17.24 10.13
CA TRP A 292 -9.72 16.65 11.46
C TRP A 292 -10.03 17.72 12.50
N LEU A 293 -11.15 17.55 13.20
CA LEU A 293 -11.38 18.27 14.45
C LEU A 293 -10.34 17.83 15.49
N ARG A 294 -9.52 18.79 15.95
CA ARG A 294 -8.52 18.55 17.00
C ARG A 294 -9.07 18.64 18.42
N ASP A 295 -10.23 19.27 18.58
CA ASP A 295 -10.94 19.45 19.84
C ASP A 295 -11.80 18.20 20.13
N VAL A 296 -11.14 17.12 20.56
CA VAL A 296 -11.79 15.82 20.74
C VAL A 296 -12.66 15.80 22.01
N ASP A 297 -12.31 16.58 23.03
CA ASP A 297 -13.06 16.65 24.28
C ASP A 297 -14.47 17.18 24.06
N LYS A 298 -14.61 18.25 23.27
CA LYS A 298 -15.93 18.77 22.91
C LYS A 298 -16.74 17.80 22.04
N LEU A 299 -16.05 16.98 21.26
CA LEU A 299 -16.70 15.94 20.48
C LEU A 299 -17.20 14.79 21.38
N LYS A 300 -16.47 14.45 22.44
CA LYS A 300 -16.91 13.51 23.49
C LYS A 300 -18.09 14.05 24.29
N GLU A 301 -18.17 15.36 24.52
CA GLU A 301 -19.34 15.98 25.17
C GLU A 301 -20.62 15.84 24.35
N LEU A 302 -20.52 16.03 23.03
CA LEU A 302 -21.67 15.96 22.10
C LEU A 302 -22.05 14.55 21.71
N TYR A 303 -21.05 13.70 21.55
CA TYR A 303 -21.21 12.28 21.28
C TYR A 303 -20.46 11.54 22.39
N PRO A 304 -21.12 11.27 23.54
CA PRO A 304 -20.52 10.45 24.59
C PRO A 304 -20.31 9.04 24.04
N LEU A 305 -19.15 8.84 23.42
CA LEU A 305 -18.70 7.55 22.92
C LEU A 305 -18.31 6.72 24.13
N GLU A 306 -19.03 5.63 24.39
CA GLU A 306 -18.62 4.65 25.40
C GLU A 306 -17.33 3.96 24.95
N GLY A 307 -16.29 4.00 25.80
CA GLY A 307 -15.00 3.36 25.57
C GLY A 307 -13.80 4.30 25.74
N GLU A 308 -12.73 3.80 26.35
CA GLU A 308 -11.46 4.54 26.48
C GLU A 308 -10.91 4.84 25.09
N THR A 309 -11.13 6.07 24.64
CA THR A 309 -10.49 6.64 23.48
C THR A 309 -9.25 7.37 23.97
N TYR A 310 -8.10 6.86 23.51
CA TYR A 310 -6.68 7.25 23.68
C TYR A 310 -5.90 6.45 24.73
#